data_AF-A0A7V3E516-F1
#
_entry.id   AF-A0A7V3E516-F1
#
_cell.length_a   1.000
_cell.length_b   1.000
_cell.length_c   1.000
_cell.angle_alpha   90.00
_cell.angle_beta   90.00
_cell.angle_gamma   90.00
#
_symmetry.space_group_name_H-M   'P 1'
#
loop_
_entity.id
_entity.type
_entity.pdbx_description
1 polymer ?
#
loop_
_entity_poly.entity_id
_entity_poly.type
_entity_poly.pdbx_seq_one_letter_code
_entity_poly.pdbx_strand_id
1 'polypeptide(L)'
;MKKVFFIFIIFVNVNIFSQIGSFLSWGVSSKSLGMGRAHTAVCDDGSSIFYNPSLLAKVKEFEFLGNYNIFYADSGYSYLSFISPMVYGSFGVAIQNLATGDILRRDSSGKVLGKLDVRITGIYFSFGSNIFSLIENLKFADFIDLYNGVSIKIISEKIYDKESGALS
;
A
#
# COMPACT_ATOMS: atom_id res chain seq x y z
N MET A 1 -19.56 -44.82 7.28
CA MET A 1 -18.74 -43.99 6.35
C MET A 1 -19.04 -42.53 6.63
N LYS A 2 -18.12 -41.76 7.24
CA LYS A 2 -18.34 -40.34 7.55
C LYS A 2 -18.02 -39.51 6.30
N LYS A 3 -19.00 -38.76 5.79
CA LYS A 3 -18.81 -37.84 4.66
C LYS A 3 -18.20 -36.54 5.19
N VAL A 4 -17.01 -36.19 4.74
CA VAL A 4 -16.35 -34.91 5.04
C VAL A 4 -16.64 -33.97 3.89
N PHE A 5 -17.27 -32.83 4.19
CA PHE A 5 -17.58 -31.79 3.21
C PHE A 5 -16.51 -30.69 3.31
N PHE A 6 -15.79 -30.43 2.21
CA PHE A 6 -14.89 -29.29 2.09
C PHE A 6 -15.68 -28.11 1.52
N ILE A 7 -15.84 -27.04 2.30
CA ILE A 7 -16.36 -25.75 1.81
C ILE A 7 -15.15 -24.84 1.54
N PHE A 8 -15.00 -24.44 0.29
CA PHE A 8 -14.03 -23.44 -0.14
C PHE A 8 -14.75 -22.08 -0.22
N ILE A 9 -14.46 -21.17 0.70
CA ILE A 9 -14.92 -19.78 0.63
C ILE A 9 -13.82 -18.96 -0.05
N ILE A 10 -14.15 -18.40 -1.21
CA ILE A 10 -13.27 -17.50 -1.97
C ILE A 10 -13.67 -16.06 -1.61
N PHE A 11 -12.76 -15.31 -0.98
CA PHE A 11 -12.89 -13.87 -0.80
C PHE A 11 -12.41 -13.16 -2.07
N VAL A 12 -13.33 -12.60 -2.85
CA VAL A 12 -13.00 -11.69 -3.96
C VAL A 12 -12.97 -10.27 -3.42
N ASN A 13 -11.82 -9.60 -3.54
CA ASN A 13 -11.71 -8.16 -3.28
C ASN A 13 -12.04 -7.39 -4.56
N VAL A 14 -13.19 -6.72 -4.59
CA VAL A 14 -13.54 -5.78 -5.66
C VAL A 14 -12.99 -4.41 -5.31
N ASN A 15 -11.98 -3.94 -6.06
CA ASN A 15 -11.48 -2.58 -5.95
C ASN A 15 -12.22 -1.70 -6.96
N ILE A 16 -13.05 -0.77 -6.48
CA ILE A 16 -13.69 0.25 -7.32
C ILE A 16 -12.67 1.38 -7.52
N PHE A 17 -12.10 1.47 -8.72
CA PHE A 17 -11.05 2.45 -9.02
C PHE A 17 -11.68 3.84 -9.28
N SER A 18 -11.53 4.75 -8.31
CA SER A 18 -11.55 6.20 -8.56
C SER A 18 -10.23 6.62 -9.23
N GLN A 19 -10.19 7.77 -9.91
CA GLN A 19 -8.97 8.35 -10.49
C GLN A 19 -7.84 8.48 -9.45
N ILE A 20 -8.21 8.78 -8.20
CA ILE A 20 -7.33 8.85 -7.01
C ILE A 20 -6.84 7.46 -6.59
N GLY A 21 -7.50 6.36 -7.00
CA GLY A 21 -7.07 4.99 -6.71
C GLY A 21 -5.98 4.46 -7.65
N SER A 22 -5.73 5.14 -8.78
CA SER A 22 -4.76 4.70 -9.79
C SER A 22 -3.32 4.65 -9.26
N PHE A 23 -2.92 5.57 -8.36
CA PHE A 23 -1.58 5.54 -7.76
C PHE A 23 -1.35 4.28 -6.90
N LEU A 24 -2.43 3.69 -6.35
CA LEU A 24 -2.39 2.45 -5.58
C LEU A 24 -2.17 1.22 -6.47
N SER A 25 -2.27 1.36 -7.79
CA SER A 25 -2.01 0.27 -8.71
C SER A 25 -0.53 0.03 -8.98
N TRP A 26 0.39 0.92 -8.58
CA TRP A 26 1.81 0.73 -8.92
C TRP A 26 2.54 -0.33 -8.07
N GLY A 27 2.01 -0.63 -6.88
CA GLY A 27 2.66 -1.51 -5.91
C GLY A 27 3.82 -0.82 -5.18
N VAL A 28 4.26 -1.38 -4.04
CA VAL A 28 5.15 -0.66 -3.10
C VAL A 28 6.48 -1.35 -2.80
N SER A 29 6.67 -2.59 -3.22
CA SER A 29 7.87 -3.38 -2.93
C SER A 29 8.40 -4.05 -4.19
N SER A 30 9.73 -4.08 -4.34
CA SER A 30 10.42 -4.75 -5.44
C SER A 30 10.12 -6.25 -5.49
N LYS A 31 10.03 -6.91 -4.33
CA LYS A 31 9.62 -8.33 -4.19
C LYS A 31 8.23 -8.54 -4.77
N SER A 32 7.29 -7.68 -4.39
CA SER A 32 5.93 -7.72 -4.91
C SER A 32 5.86 -7.43 -6.42
N LEU A 33 6.58 -6.41 -6.90
CA LEU A 33 6.63 -6.08 -8.32
C LEU A 33 7.19 -7.24 -9.16
N GLY A 34 8.25 -7.93 -8.69
CA GLY A 34 8.81 -9.11 -9.34
C GLY A 34 7.84 -10.30 -9.41
N MET A 35 6.90 -10.39 -8.46
CA MET A 35 5.81 -11.38 -8.46
C MET A 35 4.57 -10.91 -9.26
N GLY A 36 4.70 -9.88 -10.09
CA GLY A 36 3.55 -9.32 -10.82
C GLY A 36 2.50 -8.69 -9.91
N ARG A 37 2.93 -8.16 -8.74
CA ARG A 37 2.10 -7.58 -7.67
C ARG A 37 1.23 -8.60 -6.91
N ALA A 38 1.47 -9.89 -7.09
CA ALA A 38 0.79 -10.96 -6.36
C ALA A 38 1.45 -11.23 -5.00
N HIS A 39 1.23 -10.34 -4.02
CA HIS A 39 1.95 -10.37 -2.74
C HIS A 39 1.09 -10.44 -1.48
N THR A 40 -0.23 -10.67 -1.61
CA THR A 40 -1.16 -10.62 -0.46
C THR A 40 -0.97 -11.72 0.59
N ALA A 41 -0.43 -12.89 0.20
CA ALA A 41 -0.28 -14.06 1.07
C ALA A 41 1.13 -14.23 1.64
N VAL A 42 2.14 -13.60 1.02
CA VAL A 42 3.57 -13.75 1.35
C VAL A 42 4.19 -12.40 1.75
N CYS A 43 3.33 -11.43 2.09
CA CYS A 43 3.75 -10.16 2.67
C CYS A 43 4.23 -10.41 4.10
N ASP A 44 5.53 -10.53 4.30
CA ASP A 44 6.17 -10.72 5.60
C ASP A 44 7.06 -9.55 6.00
N ASP A 45 6.96 -8.43 5.27
CA ASP A 45 7.83 -7.27 5.41
C ASP A 45 7.05 -5.93 5.52
N GLY A 46 7.78 -4.82 5.45
CA GLY A 46 7.29 -3.45 5.32
C GLY A 46 6.15 -3.22 4.32
N SER A 47 6.00 -4.08 3.30
CA SER A 47 4.95 -3.96 2.29
C SER A 47 3.59 -4.52 2.73
N SER A 48 3.56 -5.27 3.85
CA SER A 48 2.34 -5.82 4.45
C SER A 48 1.32 -4.73 4.79
N ILE A 49 1.78 -3.55 5.20
CA ILE A 49 0.94 -2.36 5.46
C ILE A 49 0.06 -2.01 4.25
N PHE A 50 0.58 -2.22 3.04
CA PHE A 50 -0.12 -1.89 1.79
C PHE A 50 -0.97 -3.04 1.25
N TYR A 51 -0.45 -4.28 1.28
CA TYR A 51 -1.13 -5.43 0.69
C TYR A 51 -2.07 -6.14 1.66
N ASN A 52 -1.61 -6.44 2.87
CA ASN A 52 -2.37 -7.21 3.86
C ASN A 52 -1.86 -6.94 5.29
N PRO A 53 -2.54 -6.06 6.07
CA PRO A 53 -2.10 -5.67 7.40
C PRO A 53 -2.16 -6.82 8.41
N SER A 54 -2.94 -7.89 8.17
CA SER A 54 -3.02 -9.03 9.09
C SER A 54 -1.67 -9.75 9.22
N LEU A 55 -0.88 -9.76 8.15
CA LEU A 55 0.43 -10.41 8.14
C LEU A 55 1.50 -9.62 8.91
N LEU A 56 1.24 -8.37 9.31
CA LEU A 56 2.13 -7.64 10.23
C LEU A 56 2.36 -8.41 11.53
N ALA A 57 1.36 -9.19 11.97
CA ALA A 57 1.49 -10.06 13.14
C ALA A 57 2.59 -11.13 13.04
N LYS A 58 3.10 -11.42 11.83
CA LYS A 58 4.24 -12.34 11.62
C LYS A 58 5.60 -11.66 11.78
N VAL A 59 5.64 -10.32 11.72
CA VAL A 59 6.87 -9.55 11.86
C VAL A 59 7.26 -9.53 13.34
N LYS A 60 8.40 -10.15 13.67
CA LYS A 60 8.87 -10.32 15.05
C LYS A 60 9.93 -9.31 15.46
N GLU A 61 10.56 -8.66 14.49
CA GLU A 61 11.64 -7.72 14.70
C GLU A 61 11.29 -6.37 14.11
N PHE A 62 12.06 -5.37 14.47
CA PHE A 62 11.91 -4.05 13.92
C PHE A 62 12.36 -4.05 12.46
N GLU A 63 11.52 -3.54 11.56
CA GLU A 63 11.80 -3.54 10.13
C GLU A 63 11.59 -2.18 9.49
N PHE A 64 12.46 -1.90 8.52
CA PHE A 64 12.41 -0.71 7.70
C PHE A 64 12.52 -1.11 6.23
N LEU A 65 11.63 -0.57 5.40
CA LEU A 65 11.64 -0.82 3.96
C LEU A 65 11.54 0.50 3.22
N GLY A 66 12.49 0.72 2.31
CA GLY A 66 12.48 1.85 1.38
C GLY A 66 12.45 1.35 -0.06
N ASN A 67 11.61 1.94 -0.88
CA ASN A 67 11.51 1.65 -2.29
C ASN A 67 11.36 2.96 -3.08
N TYR A 68 12.11 3.06 -4.18
CA TYR A 68 12.03 4.18 -5.11
C TYR A 68 12.02 3.66 -6.54
N ASN A 69 10.98 3.99 -7.29
CA ASN A 69 10.83 3.64 -8.70
C ASN A 69 10.85 4.93 -9.53
N ILE A 70 11.65 4.90 -10.59
CA ILE A 70 11.69 5.97 -11.59
C ILE A 70 10.75 5.56 -12.71
N PHE A 71 9.78 6.42 -13.00
CA PHE A 71 8.85 6.27 -14.11
C PHE A 71 9.25 7.20 -15.26
N TYR A 72 8.61 6.97 -16.41
CA TYR A 72 8.78 7.82 -17.59
C TYR A 72 8.20 9.22 -17.34
N ALA A 73 8.67 10.20 -18.12
CA ALA A 73 8.26 11.61 -18.01
C ALA A 73 8.55 12.24 -16.64
N ASP A 74 9.80 12.10 -16.17
CA ASP A 74 10.33 12.74 -14.94
C ASP A 74 9.42 12.51 -13.72
N SER A 75 8.87 11.30 -13.64
CA SER A 75 7.95 10.89 -12.58
C SER A 75 8.67 9.97 -11.62
N GLY A 76 8.58 10.26 -10.34
CA GLY A 76 9.18 9.47 -9.27
C GLY A 76 8.11 8.90 -8.35
N TYR A 77 8.27 7.65 -7.97
CA TYR A 77 7.42 6.99 -6.99
C TYR A 77 8.27 6.47 -5.84
N SER A 78 7.91 6.86 -4.63
CA SER A 78 8.61 6.47 -3.41
C SER A 78 7.66 5.83 -2.43
N TYR A 79 8.17 4.83 -1.71
CA TYR A 79 7.50 4.18 -0.60
C TYR A 79 8.50 3.99 0.52
N LEU A 80 8.07 4.34 1.73
CA LEU A 80 8.84 4.14 2.95
C LEU A 80 7.94 3.54 3.99
N SER A 81 8.39 2.49 4.66
CA SER A 81 7.65 1.89 5.75
C SER A 81 8.52 1.51 6.93
N PHE A 82 7.84 1.46 8.06
CA PHE A 82 8.41 1.24 9.37
C PHE A 82 7.48 0.33 10.15
N ILE A 83 8.01 -0.77 10.67
CA ILE A 83 7.26 -1.72 11.47
C ILE A 83 7.94 -1.89 12.82
N SER A 84 7.15 -1.80 13.87
CA SER A 84 7.58 -2.04 15.25
C SER A 84 6.74 -3.18 15.85
N PRO A 85 7.37 -4.27 16.30
CA PRO A 85 6.66 -5.34 17.00
C PRO A 85 6.18 -4.85 18.37
N MET A 86 5.03 -5.35 18.81
CA MET A 86 4.40 -5.12 20.10
C MET A 86 4.06 -6.48 20.76
N VAL A 87 3.62 -6.46 22.02
CA VAL A 87 3.36 -7.69 22.79
C VAL A 87 2.28 -8.59 22.17
N TYR A 88 1.24 -7.99 21.58
CA TYR A 88 0.07 -8.71 21.05
C TYR A 88 -0.07 -8.61 19.52
N GLY A 89 0.96 -8.14 18.82
CA GLY A 89 0.89 -7.87 17.39
C GLY A 89 1.99 -6.92 16.95
N SER A 90 1.83 -6.31 15.78
CA SER A 90 2.81 -5.38 15.22
C SER A 90 2.10 -4.16 14.66
N PHE A 91 2.72 -3.00 14.88
CA PHE A 91 2.27 -1.73 14.36
C PHE A 91 3.15 -1.29 13.19
N GLY A 92 2.53 -0.76 12.15
CA GLY A 92 3.19 -0.31 10.95
C GLY A 92 2.75 1.08 10.54
N VAL A 93 3.71 1.92 10.14
CA VAL A 93 3.47 3.20 9.48
C VAL A 93 4.15 3.17 8.12
N ALA A 94 3.47 3.70 7.10
CA ALA A 94 4.09 3.89 5.80
C ALA A 94 3.70 5.22 5.17
N ILE A 95 4.59 5.72 4.34
CA ILE A 95 4.39 6.92 3.53
C ILE A 95 4.69 6.53 2.08
N GLN A 96 3.82 6.94 1.19
CA GLN A 96 3.97 6.77 -0.25
C GLN A 96 3.83 8.13 -0.91
N ASN A 97 4.70 8.42 -1.86
CA ASN A 97 4.65 9.66 -2.62
C ASN A 97 4.87 9.36 -4.09
N LEU A 98 3.94 9.83 -4.92
CA LEU A 98 4.07 9.92 -6.36
C LEU A 98 4.22 11.40 -6.72
N ALA A 99 5.28 11.74 -7.43
CA ALA A 99 5.52 13.07 -7.94
C ALA A 99 5.78 12.99 -9.44
N THR A 100 5.09 13.82 -10.21
CA THR A 100 5.31 14.01 -11.65
C THR A 100 5.54 15.49 -11.89
N GLY A 101 6.68 15.82 -12.49
CA GLY A 101 7.03 17.20 -12.85
C GLY A 101 6.75 17.50 -14.32
N ASP A 102 6.72 18.79 -14.63
CA ASP A 102 6.91 19.31 -15.99
C ASP A 102 5.92 18.79 -17.05
N ILE A 103 4.69 18.48 -16.63
CA ILE A 103 3.62 18.09 -17.56
C ILE A 103 3.26 19.33 -18.41
N LEU A 104 3.44 19.23 -19.73
CA LEU A 104 3.09 20.30 -20.66
C LEU A 104 1.57 20.47 -20.73
N ARG A 105 1.07 21.62 -20.28
CA ARG A 105 -0.33 21.99 -20.41
C ARG A 105 -0.60 22.50 -21.83
N ARG A 106 -1.54 21.89 -22.53
CA ARG A 106 -1.96 22.31 -23.88
C ARG A 106 -3.43 22.69 -23.88
N ASP A 107 -3.76 23.73 -24.63
CA ASP A 107 -5.14 24.07 -24.95
C ASP A 107 -5.71 23.11 -26.01
N SER A 108 -7.03 23.13 -26.21
CA SER A 108 -7.77 22.45 -27.29
C SER A 108 -7.21 22.73 -28.71
N SER A 109 -6.54 23.87 -28.87
CA SER A 109 -5.84 24.31 -30.08
C SER A 109 -4.39 23.79 -30.20
N GLY A 110 -3.89 23.05 -29.21
CA GLY A 110 -2.53 22.49 -29.17
C GLY A 110 -1.44 23.46 -28.65
N LYS A 111 -1.78 24.72 -28.38
CA LYS A 111 -0.87 25.74 -27.83
C LYS A 111 -0.44 25.37 -26.41
N VAL A 112 0.86 25.45 -26.11
CA VAL A 112 1.40 25.23 -24.77
C VAL A 112 1.08 26.44 -23.89
N LEU A 113 0.39 26.21 -22.77
CA LEU A 113 -0.06 27.23 -21.81
C LEU A 113 0.91 27.40 -20.63
N GLY A 114 1.61 26.32 -20.26
CA GLY A 114 2.48 26.29 -19.08
C GLY A 114 2.89 24.86 -18.72
N LYS A 115 3.50 24.72 -17.54
CA LYS A 115 3.89 23.43 -16.96
C LYS A 115 3.07 23.16 -15.70
N LEU A 116 2.73 21.90 -15.49
CA LEU A 116 1.95 21.44 -14.36
C LEU A 116 2.72 20.36 -13.61
N ASP A 117 2.77 20.48 -12.29
CA ASP A 117 3.36 19.47 -11.40
C ASP A 117 2.25 18.82 -10.59
N VAL A 118 2.26 17.48 -10.51
CA VAL A 118 1.30 16.71 -9.70
C VAL A 118 2.06 16.00 -8.59
N ARG A 119 1.54 16.07 -7.37
CA ARG A 119 2.03 15.31 -6.23
C ARG A 119 0.88 14.64 -5.50
N ILE A 120 0.97 13.32 -5.36
CA ILE A 120 0.04 12.51 -4.56
C ILE A 120 0.84 11.90 -3.41
N THR A 121 0.37 12.12 -2.18
CA THR A 121 0.97 11.55 -0.97
C THR A 121 -0.07 10.70 -0.23
N GLY A 122 0.30 9.47 0.10
CA GLY A 122 -0.47 8.57 0.95
C GLY A 122 0.27 8.32 2.26
N ILE A 123 -0.43 8.38 3.38
CA ILE A 123 0.07 7.95 4.70
C ILE A 123 -0.80 6.79 5.16
N TYR A 124 -0.15 5.76 5.69
CA TYR A 124 -0.75 4.53 6.13
C TYR A 124 -0.42 4.26 7.58
N PHE A 125 -1.44 3.89 8.34
CA PHE A 125 -1.30 3.37 9.69
C PHE A 125 -1.92 1.98 9.69
N SER A 126 -1.21 0.99 10.20
CA SER A 126 -1.69 -0.38 10.19
C SER A 126 -1.31 -1.11 11.47
N PHE A 127 -2.16 -2.02 11.88
CA PHE A 127 -1.94 -2.86 13.03
C PHE A 127 -2.38 -4.28 12.67
N GLY A 128 -1.54 -5.27 12.98
CA GLY A 128 -1.85 -6.68 12.80
C GLY A 128 -1.62 -7.45 14.10
N SER A 129 -2.53 -8.34 14.46
CA SER A 129 -2.44 -9.20 15.64
C SER A 129 -2.84 -10.63 15.31
N ASN A 130 -2.42 -11.57 16.16
CA ASN A 130 -2.94 -12.93 16.13
C ASN A 130 -4.21 -13.00 17.00
N ILE A 131 -5.30 -13.54 16.45
CA ILE A 131 -6.60 -13.62 17.13
C ILE A 131 -6.52 -14.45 18.41
N PHE A 132 -5.74 -15.52 18.41
CA PHE A 132 -5.63 -16.45 19.53
C PHE A 132 -4.64 -16.00 20.60
N SER A 133 -3.86 -14.94 20.34
CA SER A 133 -2.90 -14.40 21.31
C SER A 133 -3.56 -13.85 22.58
N LEU A 134 -4.83 -13.42 22.52
CA LEU A 134 -5.57 -12.92 23.70
C LEU A 134 -6.26 -14.03 24.51
N ILE A 135 -6.42 -15.23 23.94
CA ILE A 135 -7.16 -16.32 24.55
C ILE A 135 -6.21 -17.51 24.73
N GLU A 136 -5.34 -17.42 25.74
CA GLU A 136 -4.34 -18.45 26.09
C GLU A 136 -4.95 -19.86 26.34
N ASN A 137 -6.27 -19.96 26.50
CA ASN A 137 -6.99 -21.18 26.86
C ASN A 137 -7.67 -21.94 25.70
N LEU A 138 -7.69 -21.41 24.48
CA LEU A 138 -8.27 -22.10 23.32
C LEU A 138 -7.17 -22.68 22.41
N LYS A 139 -6.36 -23.60 22.97
CA LYS A 139 -5.41 -24.44 22.22
C LYS A 139 -6.07 -25.49 21.30
N PHE A 140 -7.33 -25.28 20.91
CA PHE A 140 -8.06 -26.23 20.07
C PHE A 140 -7.56 -26.24 18.61
N ALA A 141 -6.66 -25.33 18.23
CA ALA A 141 -6.27 -25.10 16.85
C ALA A 141 -4.77 -24.83 16.67
N ASP A 142 -3.88 -25.63 17.26
CA ASP A 142 -2.43 -25.62 16.91
C ASP A 142 -2.16 -25.88 15.41
N PHE A 143 -3.20 -26.25 14.64
CA PHE A 143 -3.16 -26.39 13.18
C PHE A 143 -3.53 -25.12 12.40
N ILE A 144 -4.13 -24.09 13.02
CA ILE A 144 -4.67 -22.91 12.32
C ILE A 144 -4.23 -21.62 13.02
N ASP A 145 -3.18 -20.99 12.47
CA ASP A 145 -2.81 -19.62 12.83
C ASP A 145 -3.76 -18.62 12.14
N LEU A 146 -4.57 -17.92 12.93
CA LEU A 146 -5.50 -16.91 12.41
C LEU A 146 -5.03 -15.50 12.80
N TYR A 147 -4.83 -14.67 11.78
CA TYR A 147 -4.36 -13.29 11.95
C TYR A 147 -5.43 -12.29 11.53
N ASN A 148 -5.54 -11.20 12.28
CA ASN A 148 -6.39 -10.06 11.97
C ASN A 148 -5.54 -8.80 11.79
N GLY A 149 -6.02 -7.87 10.97
CA GLY A 149 -5.33 -6.60 10.75
C GLY A 149 -6.28 -5.50 10.35
N VAL A 150 -5.95 -4.28 10.76
CA VAL A 150 -6.68 -3.05 10.45
C VAL A 150 -5.71 -2.06 9.83
N SER A 151 -6.12 -1.39 8.77
CA SER A 151 -5.34 -0.36 8.10
C SER A 151 -6.18 0.88 7.84
N ILE A 152 -5.61 2.05 8.14
CA ILE A 152 -6.16 3.36 7.85
C ILE A 152 -5.23 4.04 6.84
N LYS A 153 -5.84 4.59 5.79
CA LYS A 153 -5.16 5.15 4.63
C LYS A 153 -5.66 6.57 4.37
N ILE A 154 -4.77 7.53 4.46
CA ILE A 154 -5.06 8.95 4.20
C ILE A 154 -4.31 9.36 2.95
N ILE A 155 -5.02 9.81 1.93
CA ILE A 155 -4.45 10.18 0.63
C ILE A 155 -4.75 11.65 0.38
N SER A 156 -3.73 12.39 -0.02
CA SER A 156 -3.81 13.80 -0.39
C SER A 156 -3.17 14.01 -1.75
N GLU A 157 -3.90 14.69 -2.63
CA GLU A 157 -3.45 15.09 -3.95
C GLU A 157 -3.28 16.60 -4.01
N LYS A 158 -2.19 17.05 -4.60
CA LYS A 158 -1.90 18.46 -4.86
C LYS A 158 -1.47 18.62 -6.32
N ILE A 159 -2.13 19.54 -7.00
CA ILE A 159 -1.82 19.94 -8.37
C ILE A 159 -1.31 21.37 -8.30
N TYR A 160 -0.09 21.58 -8.78
CA TYR A 160 0.54 22.89 -8.87
C TYR A 160 0.53 23.35 -10.32
N ASP A 161 -0.13 24.47 -10.57
CA ASP A 161 -0.05 25.17 -11.84
C ASP A 161 1.10 26.16 -11.76
N LYS A 162 2.14 25.96 -12.56
CA LYS A 162 3.12 27.02 -12.77
C LYS A 162 2.52 27.93 -13.83
N GLU A 163 1.71 28.89 -13.38
CA GLU A 163 1.34 30.01 -14.23
C GLU A 163 2.62 30.67 -14.72
N SER A 164 2.74 30.74 -16.04
CA SER A 164 3.74 31.56 -16.70
C SER A 164 3.45 33.00 -16.30
N GLY A 165 4.16 33.50 -15.29
CA GLY A 165 4.31 34.93 -15.07
C GLY A 165 5.00 35.54 -16.28
N ALA A 166 4.22 35.80 -17.32
CA ALA A 166 4.57 36.69 -18.41
C ALA A 166 3.69 37.93 -18.23
N LEU A 167 4.30 38.93 -17.58
CA LEU A 167 4.02 40.34 -17.87
C LEU A 167 3.99 40.53 -19.39
N SER A 168 2.83 40.92 -19.89
CA SER A 168 2.66 41.81 -21.05
C SER A 168 1.24 42.33 -21.08
#